data_AF-A0A3A8JYA1-F1
#
_entry.id   AF-A0A3A8JYA1-F1
#
_cell.length_a   1.000
_cell.length_b   1.000
_cell.length_c   1.000
_cell.angle_alpha   90.00
_cell.angle_beta   90.00
_cell.angle_gamma   90.00
#
_symmetry.space_group_name_H-M   'P 1'
#
loop_
_entity.id
_entity.type
_entity.pdbx_description
1 polymer ?
#
loop_
_entity_poly.entity_id
_entity_poly.type
_entity_poly.pdbx_seq_one_letter_code
_entity_poly.pdbx_strand_id
1 'polypeptide(L)' 'MSTLPFDVAVGSVQGREHARTGRNNQDAICVRDSAHGLVALVADGCGSQPCSELGAQLGV' A
#
# COMPACT_ATOMS: atom_id res chain seq x y z
N MET A 1 16.94 11.12 -7.27
CA MET A 1 16.77 11.51 -5.85
C MET A 1 15.87 12.72 -5.84
N SER A 2 14.72 12.63 -5.16
CA SER A 2 13.75 13.73 -5.03
C SER A 2 14.43 15.00 -4.53
N THR A 3 14.10 16.15 -5.14
CA THR A 3 14.57 17.48 -4.70
C THR A 3 13.62 18.13 -3.69
N LEU A 4 12.56 17.42 -3.28
CA LEU A 4 11.55 17.94 -2.37
C LEU A 4 11.99 17.75 -0.91
N PRO A 5 11.62 18.66 0.02
CA PRO A 5 12.05 18.63 1.41
C PRO A 5 11.22 17.63 2.25
N PHE A 6 10.96 16.44 1.71
CA PHE A 6 10.17 15.41 2.38
C PHE A 6 10.97 14.11 2.46
N ASP A 7 11.17 13.64 3.69
CA ASP A 7 11.57 12.25 3.94
C ASP A 7 10.32 11.39 4.05
N VAL A 8 10.31 10.25 3.34
CA VAL A 8 9.17 9.33 3.35
C VAL A 8 9.61 7.97 3.85
N ALA A 9 8.86 7.46 4.82
CA ALA A 9 8.95 6.09 5.30
C ALA A 9 7.62 5.38 5.04
N VAL A 10 7.68 4.13 4.58
CA VAL A 10 6.51 3.29 4.35
C VAL A 10 6.68 1.96 5.07
N GLY A 11 5.58 1.40 5.52
CA GLY A 11 5.54 0.10 6.17
C GLY A 11 4.14 -0.48 6.10
N SER A 12 4.05 -1.79 5.94
CA SER A 12 2.81 -2.53 6.06
C SER A 12 3.08 -3.88 6.69
N VAL A 13 2.17 -4.33 7.55
CA VAL A 13 2.29 -5.56 8.33
C VAL A 13 1.00 -6.34 8.19
N GLN A 14 1.11 -7.60 7.80
CA GLN A 14 -0.02 -8.51 7.72
C GLN A 14 -0.67 -8.69 9.11
N GLY A 15 -1.98 -8.47 9.19
CA GLY A 15 -2.73 -8.66 10.43
C GLY A 15 -2.71 -10.12 10.92
N ARG A 16 -2.69 -10.31 12.25
CA ARG A 16 -2.64 -11.63 12.91
C ARG A 16 -3.75 -12.58 12.43
N GLU A 17 -4.98 -12.09 12.26
CA GLU A 17 -6.09 -12.92 11.78
C GLU A 17 -5.97 -13.28 10.30
N HIS A 18 -5.42 -12.38 9.46
CA HIS A 18 -5.12 -12.72 8.06
C HIS A 18 -4.10 -13.86 8.00
N ALA A 19 -3.00 -13.74 8.75
CA ALA A 19 -2.01 -14.80 8.86
C ALA A 19 -2.62 -16.13 9.35
N ARG A 20 -3.47 -16.08 10.40
CA ARG A 20 -4.13 -17.28 10.95
C ARG A 20 -5.10 -17.95 9.98
N THR A 21 -5.73 -17.17 9.10
CA THR A 21 -6.70 -17.64 8.10
C THR A 21 -6.07 -17.90 6.73
N GLY A 22 -4.74 -17.83 6.60
CA GLY A 22 -4.03 -18.03 5.34
C GLY A 22 -4.24 -16.92 4.31
N ARG A 23 -4.81 -15.78 4.71
CA ARG A 23 -4.99 -14.60 3.86
C ARG A 23 -3.71 -13.79 3.87
N ASN A 24 -3.29 -13.31 2.71
CA ASN A 24 -2.14 -12.42 2.53
C ASN A 24 -2.35 -11.03 3.18
N ASN A 25 -1.32 -10.20 3.06
CA ASN A 25 -1.46 -8.76 3.29
C ASN A 25 -2.19 -8.14 2.10
N GLN A 26 -3.22 -7.35 2.39
CA GLN A 26 -4.11 -6.76 1.39
C GLN A 26 -3.93 -5.24 1.32
N ASP A 27 -2.97 -4.69 2.05
CA ASP A 27 -2.54 -3.32 1.91
C ASP A 27 -1.64 -3.17 0.67
N ALA A 28 -1.76 -2.05 -0.02
CA ALA A 28 -0.80 -1.61 -1.04
C ALA A 28 -0.39 -0.17 -0.77
N ILE A 29 0.85 0.17 -1.15
CA ILE A 29 1.43 1.51 -0.96
C ILE A 29 2.17 1.90 -2.24
N CYS A 30 2.00 3.15 -2.67
CA CYS A 30 2.77 3.73 -3.76
C CYS A 30 3.24 5.13 -3.35
N VAL A 31 4.53 5.40 -3.60
CA VAL A 31 5.12 6.73 -3.42
C VAL A 31 5.72 7.14 -4.75
N ARG A 32 5.36 8.34 -5.21
CA ARG A 32 5.90 8.96 -6.42
C ARG A 32 6.30 10.39 -6.12
N ASP A 33 7.54 10.70 -6.42
CA ASP A 33 8.03 12.06 -6.46
C ASP A 33 8.02 12.60 -7.89
N SER A 34 8.04 13.92 -8.01
CA SER A 34 8.20 14.64 -9.26
C SER A 34 8.79 16.02 -8.97
N ALA A 35 9.12 16.77 -10.02
CA ALA A 35 9.51 18.18 -9.89
C ALA A 35 8.38 19.06 -9.29
N HIS A 36 7.13 18.59 -9.30
CA HIS A 36 5.96 19.36 -8.88
C HIS A 36 5.41 18.97 -7.51
N GLY A 37 5.92 17.90 -6.91
CA GLY A 37 5.42 17.43 -5.62
C GLY A 37 5.57 15.93 -5.44
N LEU A 38 5.12 15.49 -4.26
CA LEU A 38 5.14 14.10 -3.83
C LEU A 38 3.69 13.62 -3.66
N VAL A 39 3.40 12.44 -4.19
CA VAL A 39 2.14 11.75 -4.02
C VAL A 39 2.42 10.43 -3.30
N ALA A 40 1.71 10.21 -2.20
CA ALA A 40 1.70 8.95 -1.47
C ALA A 40 0.27 8.41 -1.44
N LEU A 41 0.13 7.14 -1.84
CA LEU A 41 -1.13 6.43 -1.91
C LEU A 41 -1.07 5.20 -1.01
N VAL A 42 -2.19 4.92 -0.35
CA VAL A 42 -2.41 3.68 0.40
C VAL A 42 -3.78 3.15 0.01
N ALA A 43 -3.85 1.85 -0.25
CA ALA A 43 -5.11 1.15 -0.48
C ALA A 43 -5.20 -0.07 0.43
N ASP A 44 -6.41 -0.35 0.93
CA ASP A 44 -6.76 -1.55 1.68
C ASP A 44 -7.70 -2.39 0.82
N GLY A 45 -7.32 -3.64 0.58
CA GLY A 45 -8.14 -4.60 -0.16
C GLY A 45 -9.42 -4.93 0.62
N CYS A 46 -10.56 -4.98 -0.07
CA CYS A 46 -11.88 -5.13 0.57
C CYS A 46 -12.04 -6.36 1.48
N GLY A 47 -11.18 -7.37 1.32
CA GLY A 47 -11.05 -8.52 2.22
C GLY A 47 -12.21 -9.50 2.29
N SER A 48 -13.31 -9.17 1.62
CA SER A 48 -14.50 -10.00 1.47
C SER A 48 -14.50 -10.78 0.16
N GLN A 49 -13.55 -10.52 -0.74
CA GLN A 49 -13.48 -11.11 -2.07
C GLN A 49 -12.10 -11.74 -2.35
N PRO A 50 -12.02 -12.76 -3.22
CA PRO A 50 -10.74 -13.28 -3.72
C PRO A 50 -9.88 -12.17 -4.33
N CYS A 51 -8.56 -12.32 -4.26
CA CYS A 51 -7.60 -11.39 -4.87
C CYS A 51 -7.74 -9.93 -4.38
N SER A 52 -8.17 -9.71 -3.15
CA SER A 52 -8.33 -8.35 -2.60
C SER A 52 -6.99 -7.57 -2.58
N GLU A 53 -5.85 -8.26 -2.48
CA GLU A 53 -4.53 -7.65 -2.64
C GLU A 53 -4.30 -7.07 -4.04
N LEU A 54 -4.82 -7.73 -5.09
CA LEU A 54 -4.68 -7.25 -6.46
C LEU A 54 -5.49 -5.96 -6.66
N GLY A 55 -6.69 -5.90 -6.08
CA GLY A 55 -7.51 -4.69 -6.07
C GLY A 55 -6.78 -3.52 -5.42
N ALA A 56 -6.14 -3.75 -4.26
CA ALA A 56 -5.34 -2.74 -3.59
C ALA A 56 -4.12 -2.30 -4.44
N GLN A 57 -3.41 -3.25 -5.05
CA GLN A 57 -2.26 -2.96 -5.93
C GLN A 57 -2.62 -2.14 -7.16
N LEU A 58 -3.81 -2.33 -7.73
CA LEU A 58 -4.31 -1.52 -8.86
C LEU A 58 -4.80 -0.13 -8.43
N GLY A 59 -5.12 0.05 -7.16
CA GLY A 59 -5.64 1.30 -6.61
C GLY A 59 -4.57 2.30 -6.17
N VAL A 60 -3.28 1.92 -6.22
CA VAL A 60 -2.14 2.77 -5.83
C VAL A 60 -1.19 3.06 -6.99
#